data_AF-A0A924AYG2-F1
#
_entry.id   AF-A0A924AYG2-F1
#
_cell.length_a   1.000
_cell.length_b   1.000
_cell.length_c   1.000
_cell.angle_alpha   90.00
_cell.angle_beta   90.00
_cell.angle_gamma   90.00
#
_symmetry.space_group_name_H-M   'P 1'
#
loop_
_entity.id
_entity.type
_entity.pdbx_description
1 polymer ?
#
loop_
_entity_poly.entity_id
_entity_poly.type
_entity_poly.pdbx_seq_one_letter_code
_entity_poly.pdbx_strand_id
1 'polypeptide(L)'
;MFSNRWGPYSSKSRTRSIFSLFDQLIEPAWNKYLNTLPIDHPGRIAFTDLSLSQIARANGFNGLVNTISSTVKQSDSIFADRTFAATVNTIQTLAILSNNRRPKKVNEKLEGSRIDRRPEKICRFCGEATQLSASYLVEQDSGCIPILDGSAQPSAKYCSDHRPKIFKKNKKGEFVETRNPKYISASRNLDKFNKEVSRLENLYTSLSESRAQSGDSLVDLFYLHLIARNETYLETEKVLRNEARRLVDKRMNETKMRIIELLDNGLNQNEIAKSIGISRQAVNKALDAVPIYYRFDQKPSTKSVPDSPIFEQIKTALGDVVVSALNDPAIYGIALNDDGLIWVKKAKGETFEVGEMLPEQADRLIRLIGQYLKIDMSEKNYEVTGNLPFNDARFAGYLPPFSYNPIFTIQQRRI
;
A
#
# COMPACT_ATOMS: atom_id res chain seq x y z
N MET A 1 39.43 -3.32 -19.31
CA MET A 1 39.36 -1.92 -19.78
C MET A 1 38.05 -1.22 -19.39
N PHE A 2 36.89 -1.84 -19.63
CA PHE A 2 35.59 -1.23 -19.32
C PHE A 2 35.35 -1.05 -17.80
N SER A 3 35.65 -2.08 -16.99
CA SER A 3 35.58 -2.07 -15.52
C SER A 3 36.48 -1.02 -14.84
N ASN A 4 37.61 -0.66 -15.46
CA ASN A 4 38.58 0.28 -14.86
C ASN A 4 38.16 1.75 -15.06
N ARG A 5 37.28 2.01 -16.03
CA ARG A 5 36.65 3.33 -16.27
C ARG A 5 35.22 3.39 -15.69
N TRP A 6 34.79 2.33 -15.01
CA TRP A 6 33.48 2.11 -14.37
C TRP A 6 33.41 2.79 -12.99
N GLY A 7 33.47 4.13 -12.96
CA GLY A 7 33.26 4.93 -11.74
C GLY A 7 31.77 5.21 -11.44
N PRO A 8 31.42 5.80 -10.27
CA PRO A 8 30.05 6.21 -9.97
C PRO A 8 29.57 7.23 -11.00
N TYR A 9 28.56 6.86 -11.77
CA TYR A 9 28.03 7.63 -12.89
C TYR A 9 26.64 8.16 -12.53
N SER A 10 26.31 9.38 -12.97
CA SER A 10 24.95 9.93 -12.88
C SER A 10 24.39 10.00 -14.29
N SER A 11 23.12 9.62 -14.48
CA SER A 11 22.41 9.78 -15.76
C SER A 11 22.32 11.24 -16.22
N LYS A 12 22.59 12.21 -15.33
CA LYS A 12 22.66 13.65 -15.62
C LYS A 12 24.09 14.16 -15.87
N SER A 13 25.12 13.32 -15.71
CA SER A 13 26.52 13.72 -15.93
C SER A 13 26.85 13.73 -17.43
N ARG A 14 27.26 14.90 -17.94
CA ARG A 14 27.72 15.06 -19.33
C ARG A 14 29.13 14.51 -19.57
N THR A 15 29.89 14.20 -18.51
CA THR A 15 31.30 13.79 -18.58
C THR A 15 31.56 12.35 -18.12
N ARG A 16 30.63 11.74 -17.36
CA ARG A 16 30.72 10.35 -16.87
C ARG A 16 29.38 9.66 -17.06
N SER A 17 29.01 9.40 -18.32
CA SER A 17 27.80 8.66 -18.68
C SER A 17 28.16 7.23 -19.08
N ILE A 18 27.49 6.23 -18.49
CA ILE A 18 27.70 4.83 -18.86
C ILE A 18 27.36 4.57 -20.33
N PHE A 19 26.40 5.31 -20.89
CA PHE A 19 26.06 5.25 -22.32
C PHE A 19 27.19 5.78 -23.20
N SER A 20 27.93 6.79 -22.73
CA SER A 20 29.11 7.30 -23.43
C SER A 20 30.29 6.34 -23.34
N LEU A 21 30.45 5.62 -22.23
CA LEU A 21 31.47 4.57 -22.11
C LEU A 21 31.15 3.36 -23.00
N PHE A 22 29.88 2.98 -23.08
CA PHE A 22 29.42 1.91 -23.97
C PHE A 22 29.70 2.25 -25.44
N ASP A 23 29.40 3.48 -25.85
CA ASP A 23 29.69 4.00 -27.19
C ASP A 23 31.19 4.06 -27.52
N GLN A 24 32.03 4.44 -26.55
CA GLN A 24 33.46 4.59 -26.78
C GLN A 24 34.24 3.28 -26.77
N LEU A 25 33.76 2.26 -26.05
CA LEU A 25 34.53 1.04 -25.78
C LEU A 25 33.89 -0.23 -26.31
N ILE A 26 32.55 -0.34 -26.25
CA ILE A 26 31.85 -1.57 -26.61
C ILE A 26 31.43 -1.55 -28.06
N GLU A 27 30.85 -0.45 -28.55
CA GLU A 27 30.47 -0.29 -29.96
C GLU A 27 31.63 -0.57 -30.93
N PRO A 28 32.82 0.03 -30.75
CA PRO A 28 33.92 -0.16 -31.70
C PRO A 28 34.52 -1.56 -31.61
N ALA A 29 34.55 -2.15 -30.41
CA ALA A 29 35.03 -3.51 -30.20
C ALA A 29 34.07 -4.54 -30.83
N TRP A 30 32.77 -4.32 -30.71
CA TRP A 30 31.74 -5.14 -31.33
C TRP A 30 31.82 -5.09 -32.85
N ASN A 31 31.88 -3.89 -33.44
CA ASN A 31 32.00 -3.72 -34.89
C ASN A 31 33.30 -4.31 -35.44
N LYS A 32 34.41 -4.18 -34.70
CA LYS A 32 35.67 -4.83 -35.06
C LYS A 32 35.54 -6.35 -35.07
N TYR A 33 34.91 -6.93 -34.05
CA TYR A 33 34.65 -8.37 -33.98
C TYR A 33 33.73 -8.85 -35.11
N LEU A 34 32.63 -8.16 -35.38
CA LEU A 34 31.73 -8.49 -36.50
C LEU A 34 32.46 -8.51 -37.84
N ASN A 35 33.39 -7.59 -38.06
CA ASN A 35 34.18 -7.53 -39.30
C ASN A 35 35.21 -8.66 -39.43
N THR A 36 35.55 -9.36 -38.34
CA THR A 36 36.43 -10.56 -38.40
C THR A 36 35.68 -11.83 -38.80
N LEU A 37 34.34 -11.83 -38.74
CA LEU A 37 33.52 -12.98 -39.13
C LEU A 37 33.40 -13.04 -40.67
N PRO A 38 33.22 -14.23 -41.25
CA PRO A 38 32.91 -14.37 -42.68
C PRO A 38 31.71 -13.51 -43.11
N ILE A 39 31.70 -13.05 -44.36
CA ILE A 39 30.65 -12.15 -44.90
C ILE A 39 29.27 -12.82 -44.86
N ASP A 40 29.24 -14.13 -45.07
CA ASP A 40 28.06 -15.00 -45.02
C ASP A 40 27.71 -15.49 -43.60
N HIS A 41 28.47 -15.08 -42.56
CA HIS A 41 28.19 -15.50 -41.20
C HIS A 41 26.83 -14.94 -40.73
N PRO A 42 25.89 -15.80 -40.27
CA PRO A 42 24.54 -15.38 -39.87
C PRO A 42 24.53 -14.26 -38.82
N GLY A 43 25.44 -14.34 -37.85
CA GLY A 43 25.62 -13.32 -36.82
C GLY A 43 26.18 -11.99 -37.33
N ARG A 44 26.91 -11.99 -38.45
CA ARG A 44 27.38 -10.74 -39.07
C ARG A 44 26.22 -10.06 -39.79
N ILE A 45 25.47 -10.81 -40.60
CA ILE A 45 24.30 -10.32 -41.34
C ILE A 45 23.27 -9.72 -40.37
N ALA A 46 22.95 -10.43 -39.29
CA ALA A 46 21.92 -10.02 -38.35
C ALA A 46 22.26 -8.75 -37.54
N PHE A 47 23.55 -8.44 -37.33
CA PHE A 47 23.98 -7.37 -36.44
C PHE A 47 24.74 -6.22 -37.13
N THR A 48 25.00 -6.28 -38.44
CA THR A 48 25.75 -5.24 -39.17
C THR A 48 25.02 -3.88 -39.14
N ASP A 49 23.70 -3.87 -39.22
CA ASP A 49 22.90 -2.64 -39.23
C ASP A 49 22.40 -2.22 -37.83
N LEU A 50 22.76 -2.97 -36.79
CA LEU A 50 22.31 -2.73 -35.41
C LEU A 50 23.38 -1.98 -34.60
N SER A 51 23.13 -0.71 -34.30
CA SER A 51 23.94 0.02 -33.34
C SER A 51 23.51 -0.25 -31.89
N LEU A 52 24.33 -1.00 -31.15
CA LEU A 52 24.05 -1.36 -29.76
C LEU A 52 23.94 -0.10 -28.87
N SER A 53 24.77 0.90 -29.14
CA SER A 53 24.83 2.16 -28.39
C SER A 53 23.62 3.06 -28.65
N GLN A 54 23.11 3.12 -29.88
CA GLN A 54 21.89 3.86 -30.18
C GLN A 54 20.67 3.22 -29.53
N ILE A 55 20.57 1.89 -29.60
CA ILE A 55 19.49 1.12 -28.95
C ILE A 55 19.53 1.32 -27.43
N ALA A 56 20.71 1.24 -26.81
CA ALA A 56 20.87 1.48 -25.38
C ALA A 56 20.45 2.90 -24.96
N ARG A 57 20.72 3.92 -25.78
CA ARG A 57 20.29 5.30 -25.49
C ARG A 57 18.79 5.51 -25.66
N ALA A 58 18.20 4.95 -26.71
CA ALA A 58 16.79 5.14 -27.01
C ALA A 58 15.88 4.34 -26.05
N ASN A 59 16.26 3.10 -25.75
CA ASN A 59 15.39 2.13 -25.07
C ASN A 59 15.96 1.63 -23.73
N GLY A 60 17.10 2.17 -23.28
CA GLY A 60 17.82 1.68 -22.09
C GLY A 60 18.52 0.34 -22.31
N PHE A 61 19.31 -0.10 -21.33
CA PHE A 61 20.05 -1.37 -21.42
C PHE A 61 19.14 -2.61 -21.42
N ASN A 62 17.97 -2.55 -20.79
CA ASN A 62 16.98 -3.62 -20.89
C ASN A 62 16.39 -3.71 -22.30
N GLY A 63 16.12 -2.57 -22.94
CA GLY A 63 15.72 -2.51 -24.35
C GLY A 63 16.79 -3.13 -25.25
N LEU A 64 18.07 -2.83 -25.01
CA LEU A 64 19.19 -3.45 -25.72
C LEU A 64 19.20 -4.97 -25.58
N VAL A 65 19.07 -5.50 -24.35
CA VAL A 65 19.05 -6.95 -24.09
C VAL A 65 17.89 -7.63 -24.83
N ASN A 66 16.71 -7.01 -24.83
CA ASN A 66 15.54 -7.52 -25.53
C ASN A 66 15.73 -7.53 -27.05
N THR A 67 16.27 -6.45 -27.63
CA THR A 67 16.55 -6.37 -29.06
C THR A 67 17.59 -7.42 -29.49
N ILE A 68 18.67 -7.58 -28.74
CA ILE A 68 19.67 -8.63 -29.01
C ILE A 68 19.00 -10.01 -28.94
N SER A 69 18.18 -10.26 -27.92
CA SER A 69 17.49 -11.55 -27.74
C SER A 69 16.51 -11.86 -28.87
N SER A 70 15.78 -10.85 -29.37
CA SER A 70 14.89 -11.04 -30.53
C SER A 70 15.65 -11.30 -31.81
N THR A 71 16.78 -10.61 -32.03
CA THR A 71 17.62 -10.80 -33.22
C THR A 71 18.24 -12.20 -33.25
N VAL A 72 18.69 -12.73 -32.10
CA VAL A 72 19.21 -14.10 -31.99
C VAL A 72 18.11 -15.14 -32.20
N LYS A 73 16.91 -14.93 -31.63
CA LYS A 73 15.76 -15.86 -31.78
C LYS A 73 15.25 -15.99 -33.22
N GLN A 74 15.51 -15.00 -34.08
CA GLN A 74 15.10 -15.03 -35.48
C GLN A 74 16.06 -15.82 -36.38
N SER A 75 17.18 -16.33 -35.85
CA SER A 75 18.19 -17.01 -36.65
C SER A 75 18.77 -18.21 -35.90
N ASP A 76 18.15 -19.37 -36.09
CA ASP A 76 18.56 -20.65 -35.48
C ASP A 76 19.99 -21.05 -35.86
N SER A 77 20.51 -20.58 -37.00
CA SER A 77 21.88 -20.83 -37.46
C SER A 77 22.95 -20.07 -36.67
N ILE A 78 22.59 -19.04 -35.90
CA ILE A 78 23.51 -18.29 -35.04
C ILE A 78 24.02 -19.16 -33.87
N PHE A 79 23.25 -20.14 -33.43
CA PHE A 79 23.64 -21.05 -32.35
C PHE A 79 24.68 -22.09 -32.74
N ALA A 80 24.99 -22.25 -34.03
CA ALA A 80 26.03 -23.15 -34.50
C ALA A 80 27.44 -22.67 -34.09
N ASP A 81 27.66 -21.35 -34.00
CA ASP A 81 28.91 -20.78 -33.50
C ASP A 81 28.79 -20.47 -32.00
N ARG A 82 29.35 -21.38 -31.19
CA ARG A 82 29.42 -21.24 -29.72
C ARG A 82 30.21 -20.01 -29.27
N THR A 83 31.20 -19.58 -30.03
CA THR A 83 32.05 -18.43 -29.71
C THR A 83 31.29 -17.13 -29.92
N PHE A 84 30.55 -17.04 -31.02
CA PHE A 84 29.65 -15.92 -31.29
C PHE A 84 28.55 -15.83 -30.23
N ALA A 85 27.88 -16.94 -29.92
CA ALA A 85 26.84 -17.00 -28.89
C ALA A 85 27.36 -16.57 -27.51
N ALA A 86 28.56 -17.01 -27.11
CA ALA A 86 29.20 -16.59 -25.86
C ALA A 86 29.51 -15.09 -25.84
N THR A 87 29.93 -14.53 -26.98
CA THR A 87 30.21 -13.09 -27.12
C THR A 87 28.93 -12.27 -26.96
N VAL A 88 27.83 -12.71 -27.58
CA VAL A 88 26.51 -12.07 -27.45
C VAL A 88 26.01 -12.12 -26.01
N ASN A 89 26.10 -13.28 -25.34
CA ASN A 89 25.74 -13.43 -23.93
C ASN A 89 26.58 -12.52 -23.02
N THR A 90 27.86 -12.33 -23.35
CA THR A 90 28.74 -11.43 -22.61
C THR A 90 28.28 -9.97 -22.73
N ILE A 91 27.85 -9.55 -23.92
CA ILE A 91 27.31 -8.20 -24.16
C ILE A 91 25.98 -8.01 -23.42
N GLN A 92 25.09 -9.01 -23.43
CA GLN A 92 23.83 -8.97 -22.68
C GLN A 92 24.09 -8.89 -21.17
N THR A 93 25.01 -9.70 -20.65
CA THR A 93 25.42 -9.68 -19.24
C THR A 93 25.99 -8.30 -18.88
N LEU A 94 26.82 -7.73 -19.74
CA LEU A 94 27.37 -6.40 -19.55
C LEU A 94 26.29 -5.31 -19.50
N ALA A 95 25.28 -5.40 -20.38
CA ALA A 95 24.16 -4.47 -20.41
C ALA A 95 23.31 -4.57 -19.12
N ILE A 96 23.04 -5.79 -18.63
CA ILE A 96 22.34 -6.03 -17.35
C ILE A 96 23.13 -5.44 -16.18
N LEU A 97 24.43 -5.71 -16.11
CA LEU A 97 25.31 -5.15 -15.06
C LEU A 97 25.38 -3.62 -15.11
N SER A 98 25.32 -3.05 -16.31
CA SER A 98 25.30 -1.60 -16.54
C SER A 98 23.99 -0.98 -16.02
N ASN A 99 22.86 -1.66 -16.20
CA ASN A 99 21.56 -1.24 -15.69
C ASN A 99 21.50 -1.23 -14.14
N ASN A 100 22.23 -2.15 -13.51
CA ASN A 100 22.17 -2.36 -12.05
C ASN A 100 23.13 -1.46 -11.24
N ARG A 101 23.90 -0.56 -11.87
CA ARG A 101 24.87 0.31 -11.17
C ARG A 101 24.32 1.73 -10.94
N ARG A 102 24.04 2.05 -9.68
CA ARG A 102 23.74 3.41 -9.17
C ARG A 102 25.03 4.12 -8.70
N PRO A 103 25.12 5.46 -8.74
CA PRO A 103 26.28 6.17 -8.20
C PRO A 103 26.45 5.91 -6.70
N LYS A 104 27.66 5.53 -6.26
CA LYS A 104 28.04 5.55 -4.84
C LYS A 104 28.01 7.00 -4.36
N LYS A 105 27.12 7.34 -3.43
CA LYS A 105 27.32 8.52 -2.58
C LYS A 105 28.62 8.29 -1.80
N VAL A 106 29.51 9.27 -1.80
CA VAL A 106 30.66 9.28 -0.89
C VAL A 106 30.09 9.45 0.51
N ASN A 107 30.13 8.38 1.32
CA ASN A 107 29.85 8.46 2.74
C ASN A 107 31.06 9.12 3.40
N GLU A 108 30.96 10.43 3.69
CA GLU A 108 31.74 10.98 4.78
C GLU A 108 31.24 10.36 6.08
N LYS A 109 32.19 9.79 6.81
CA LYS A 109 32.04 9.04 8.06
C LYS A 109 31.10 9.74 9.03
N LEU A 110 30.09 9.01 9.50
CA LEU A 110 29.53 9.18 10.84
C LEU A 110 29.25 7.77 11.39
N GLU A 111 30.05 7.40 12.39
CA GLU A 111 29.82 6.25 13.25
C GLU A 111 28.46 6.39 13.94
N GLY A 112 27.73 5.28 14.07
CA GLY A 112 26.47 5.23 14.80
C GLY A 112 25.31 4.78 13.91
N SER A 113 25.07 3.47 13.93
CA SER A 113 23.92 2.76 13.39
C SER A 113 22.62 3.55 13.38
N ARG A 114 22.18 4.02 12.21
CA ARG A 114 20.77 4.13 11.85
C ARG A 114 20.61 3.78 10.37
N ILE A 115 19.76 2.80 10.13
CA ILE A 115 19.24 2.40 8.83
C ILE A 115 18.91 3.66 8.02
N ASP A 116 19.46 3.75 6.81
CA ASP A 116 19.42 4.88 5.88
C ASP A 116 18.01 5.09 5.26
N ARG A 117 16.93 5.00 6.06
CA ARG A 117 15.60 5.46 5.68
C ARG A 117 15.58 6.97 5.90
N ARG A 118 15.55 7.73 4.80
CA ARG A 118 15.04 9.12 4.84
C ARG A 118 13.69 9.03 5.56
N PRO A 119 13.44 9.78 6.66
CA PRO A 119 12.19 9.65 7.39
C PRO A 119 11.04 9.85 6.41
N GLU A 120 10.14 8.87 6.33
CA GLU A 120 8.98 8.94 5.45
C GLU A 120 8.24 10.23 5.75
N LYS A 121 8.20 11.14 4.76
CA LYS A 121 7.44 12.37 4.93
C LYS A 121 5.98 12.00 4.79
N ILE A 122 5.26 12.12 5.89
CA ILE A 122 3.82 11.92 5.97
C ILE A 122 3.09 13.12 5.38
N CYS A 123 1.95 12.87 4.74
CA CYS A 123 1.09 13.87 4.15
C CYS A 123 0.64 14.90 5.20
N ARG A 124 0.64 16.19 4.83
CA ARG A 124 0.13 17.27 5.71
C ARG A 124 -1.29 17.04 6.21
N PHE A 125 -2.11 16.27 5.48
CA PHE A 125 -3.53 16.09 5.77
C PHE A 125 -3.91 14.70 6.28
N CYS A 126 -3.06 13.69 6.23
CA CYS A 126 -3.40 12.36 6.74
C CYS A 126 -2.14 11.62 7.19
N GLY A 127 -2.23 10.33 7.48
CA GLY A 127 -1.10 9.46 7.81
C GLY A 127 -0.38 8.85 6.62
N GLU A 128 -0.89 9.02 5.40
CA GLU A 128 -0.27 8.43 4.20
C GLU A 128 1.03 9.12 3.82
N ALA A 129 1.94 8.37 3.20
CA ALA A 129 3.18 8.91 2.64
C ALA A 129 2.88 10.00 1.59
N THR A 130 3.71 11.04 1.55
CA THR A 130 3.67 12.02 0.46
C THR A 130 3.96 11.33 -0.87
N GLN A 131 3.49 11.88 -1.99
CA GLN A 131 3.76 11.30 -3.31
C GLN A 131 5.26 11.10 -3.56
N LEU A 132 6.08 12.02 -3.05
CA LEU A 132 7.53 11.92 -3.13
C LEU A 132 8.08 10.78 -2.25
N SER A 133 7.57 10.60 -1.03
CA SER A 133 7.97 9.47 -0.17
C SER A 133 7.48 8.13 -0.73
N ALA A 134 6.25 8.07 -1.21
CA ALA A 134 5.68 6.88 -1.84
C ALA A 134 6.46 6.49 -3.11
N SER A 135 6.89 7.45 -3.94
CA SER A 135 7.71 7.14 -5.12
C SER A 135 9.06 6.53 -4.75
N TYR A 136 9.66 6.91 -3.62
CA TYR A 136 10.91 6.30 -3.15
C TYR A 136 10.73 4.87 -2.62
N LEU A 137 9.56 4.53 -2.06
CA LEU A 137 9.26 3.17 -1.61
C LEU A 137 9.07 2.24 -2.82
N VAL A 138 8.36 2.70 -3.86
CA VAL A 138 8.19 1.94 -5.11
C VAL A 138 9.53 1.69 -5.83
N GLU A 139 10.48 2.63 -5.74
CA GLU A 139 11.85 2.48 -6.27
C GLU A 139 12.67 1.37 -5.58
N GLN A 140 12.25 0.88 -4.41
CA GLN A 140 12.95 -0.16 -3.65
C GLN A 140 12.48 -1.58 -4.00
N ASP A 141 11.20 -1.78 -4.33
CA ASP A 141 10.64 -3.13 -4.52
C ASP A 141 10.50 -3.59 -5.98
N SER A 142 10.48 -2.69 -6.96
CA SER A 142 10.05 -3.10 -8.32
C SER A 142 10.98 -2.76 -9.48
N GLY A 143 12.11 -2.09 -9.27
CA GLY A 143 13.11 -1.85 -10.35
C GLY A 143 12.59 -1.06 -11.57
N CYS A 144 11.30 -0.69 -11.58
CA CYS A 144 10.62 0.09 -12.58
C CYS A 144 10.37 1.47 -12.00
N ILE A 145 11.00 2.48 -12.60
CA ILE A 145 10.57 3.87 -12.43
C ILE A 145 9.17 3.92 -13.07
N PRO A 146 8.09 4.25 -12.33
CA PRO A 146 6.83 4.55 -12.97
C PRO A 146 7.10 5.73 -13.91
N ILE A 147 6.92 5.53 -15.21
CA ILE A 147 6.86 6.64 -16.15
C ILE A 147 5.63 7.44 -15.71
N LEU A 148 5.86 8.48 -14.91
CA LEU A 148 4.86 9.48 -14.63
C LEU A 148 4.57 10.14 -15.97
N ASP A 149 3.39 9.89 -16.53
CA ASP A 149 2.85 10.62 -17.66
C ASP A 149 3.18 12.10 -17.48
N GLY A 150 3.94 12.63 -18.43
CA GLY A 150 4.61 13.92 -18.31
C GLY A 150 3.64 15.02 -17.88
N SER A 151 3.83 15.55 -16.67
CA SER A 151 3.49 16.92 -16.24
C SER A 151 3.42 17.13 -14.73
N ALA A 152 3.39 16.08 -13.89
CA ALA A 152 3.23 16.26 -12.44
C ALA A 152 4.42 15.75 -11.63
N GLN A 153 5.28 16.67 -11.15
CA GLN A 153 6.28 16.34 -10.14
C GLN A 153 5.58 15.81 -8.87
N PRO A 154 6.07 14.71 -8.26
CA PRO A 154 5.48 14.16 -7.05
C PRO A 154 5.53 15.17 -5.91
N SER A 155 4.40 15.41 -5.26
CA SER A 155 4.33 16.34 -4.13
C SER A 155 5.15 15.85 -2.93
N ALA A 156 6.03 16.73 -2.44
CA ALA A 156 6.76 16.53 -1.18
C ALA A 156 5.92 16.82 0.08
N LYS A 157 4.67 17.29 -0.07
CA LYS A 157 3.79 17.73 1.02
C LYS A 157 2.50 16.92 1.13
N TYR A 158 2.02 16.36 0.02
CA TYR A 158 0.71 15.73 -0.05
C TYR A 158 0.81 14.32 -0.63
N CYS A 159 -0.09 13.43 -0.20
CA CYS A 159 -0.30 12.14 -0.84
C CYS A 159 -1.06 12.32 -2.17
N SER A 160 -1.21 11.24 -2.94
CA SER A 160 -1.94 11.21 -4.22
C SER A 160 -3.37 11.73 -4.09
N ASP A 161 -4.04 11.40 -2.98
CA ASP A 161 -5.41 11.82 -2.67
C ASP A 161 -5.54 13.30 -2.29
N HIS A 162 -4.46 13.90 -1.79
CA HIS A 162 -4.44 15.26 -1.25
C HIS A 162 -3.65 16.24 -2.12
N ARG A 163 -3.27 15.89 -3.34
CA ARG A 163 -2.62 16.83 -4.26
C ARG A 163 -3.58 17.99 -4.64
N PRO A 164 -3.11 19.25 -4.76
CA PRO A 164 -4.00 20.40 -5.00
C PRO A 164 -4.82 20.34 -6.29
N LYS A 165 -4.24 19.77 -7.35
CA LYS A 165 -4.85 19.69 -8.68
C LYS A 165 -4.87 18.24 -9.14
N ILE A 166 -5.97 17.76 -9.70
CA ILE A 166 -6.15 16.39 -10.21
C ILE A 166 -6.57 16.44 -11.68
N PHE A 167 -6.19 15.43 -12.45
CA PHE A 167 -6.63 15.30 -13.84
C PHE A 167 -7.94 14.50 -13.87
N LYS A 168 -8.97 15.05 -14.51
CA LYS A 168 -10.26 14.38 -14.72
C LYS A 168 -10.61 14.44 -16.19
N LYS A 169 -11.22 13.37 -16.71
CA LYS A 169 -11.78 13.38 -18.06
C LYS A 169 -12.98 14.33 -18.10
N ASN A 170 -12.99 15.24 -19.07
CA ASN A 170 -14.16 16.05 -19.37
C ASN A 170 -15.20 15.21 -20.13
N LYS A 171 -16.38 15.80 -20.43
CA LYS A 171 -17.44 15.13 -21.19
C LYS A 171 -17.01 14.67 -22.60
N LYS A 172 -15.92 15.22 -23.13
CA LYS A 172 -15.32 14.87 -24.43
C LYS A 172 -14.22 13.80 -24.31
N GLY A 173 -13.95 13.29 -23.11
CA GLY A 173 -12.92 12.27 -22.84
C GLY A 173 -11.50 12.82 -22.66
N GLU A 174 -11.29 14.13 -22.76
CA GLU A 174 -9.98 14.78 -22.61
C GLU A 174 -9.65 14.97 -21.13
N PHE A 175 -8.39 14.73 -20.75
CA PHE A 175 -7.94 14.98 -19.39
C PHE A 175 -7.74 16.48 -19.15
N VAL A 176 -8.55 17.03 -18.24
CA VAL A 176 -8.48 18.43 -17.81
C VAL A 176 -7.99 18.49 -16.37
N GLU A 177 -7.06 19.41 -16.11
CA GLU A 177 -6.60 19.70 -14.76
C GLU A 177 -7.69 20.46 -13.98
N THR A 178 -8.10 19.92 -12.84
CA THR A 178 -9.15 20.48 -11.99
C THR A 178 -8.68 20.56 -10.54
N ARG A 179 -9.23 21.47 -9.73
CA ARG A 179 -8.91 21.51 -8.30
C ARG A 179 -9.46 20.27 -7.59
N ASN A 180 -8.67 19.71 -6.70
CA ASN A 180 -9.05 18.52 -5.95
C ASN A 180 -9.99 18.87 -4.77
N PRO A 181 -11.23 18.35 -4.72
CA PRO A 181 -12.15 18.59 -3.62
C PRO A 181 -11.63 18.06 -2.27
N LYS A 182 -10.90 16.93 -2.26
CA LYS A 182 -10.30 16.38 -1.04
C LYS A 182 -9.25 17.33 -0.47
N TYR A 183 -8.39 17.89 -1.33
CA TYR A 183 -7.43 18.93 -0.93
C TYR A 183 -8.14 20.16 -0.35
N ILE A 184 -9.19 20.66 -1.01
CA ILE A 184 -9.92 21.85 -0.55
C ILE A 184 -10.57 21.59 0.82
N SER A 185 -11.24 20.45 0.98
CA SER A 185 -11.88 20.06 2.24
C SER A 185 -10.85 19.90 3.36
N ALA A 186 -9.75 19.19 3.08
CA ALA A 186 -8.70 18.96 4.06
C ALA A 186 -7.99 20.26 4.46
N SER A 187 -7.74 21.14 3.49
CA SER A 187 -7.14 22.46 3.73
C SER A 187 -8.04 23.37 4.57
N ARG A 188 -9.36 23.35 4.36
CA ARG A 188 -10.32 24.14 5.15
C ARG A 188 -10.47 23.63 6.59
N ASN A 189 -10.22 22.35 6.81
CA ASN A 189 -10.35 21.71 8.12
C ASN A 189 -8.99 21.32 8.73
N LEU A 190 -7.90 22.00 8.33
CA LEU A 190 -6.56 21.68 8.79
C LEU A 190 -6.40 21.87 10.31
N ASP A 191 -6.94 22.96 10.86
CA ASP A 191 -6.80 23.25 12.29
C ASP A 191 -7.57 22.24 13.15
N LYS A 192 -8.76 21.85 12.71
CA LYS A 192 -9.54 20.76 13.34
C LYS A 192 -8.76 19.45 13.28
N PHE A 193 -8.21 19.12 12.13
CA PHE A 193 -7.38 17.92 11.98
C PHE A 193 -6.19 17.91 12.93
N ASN A 194 -5.42 19.00 13.01
CA ASN A 194 -4.28 19.08 13.92
C ASN A 194 -4.72 18.95 15.38
N LYS A 195 -5.86 19.55 15.76
CA LYS A 195 -6.44 19.39 17.11
C LYS A 195 -6.75 17.93 17.43
N GLU A 196 -7.37 17.21 16.50
CA GLU A 196 -7.71 15.79 16.64
C GLU A 196 -6.45 14.90 16.70
N VAL A 197 -5.41 15.20 15.91
CA VAL A 197 -4.11 14.51 15.98
C VAL A 197 -3.50 14.69 17.37
N SER A 198 -3.41 15.93 17.87
CA SER A 198 -2.84 16.20 19.20
C SER A 198 -3.63 15.52 20.33
N ARG A 199 -4.97 15.46 20.23
CA ARG A 199 -5.81 14.73 21.19
C ARG A 199 -5.43 13.25 21.27
N LEU A 200 -5.30 12.60 20.10
CA LEU A 200 -4.95 11.18 20.01
C LEU A 200 -3.49 10.92 20.45
N GLU A 201 -2.54 11.76 20.05
CA GLU A 201 -1.12 11.65 20.44
C GLU A 201 -0.92 11.79 21.96
N ASN A 202 -1.62 12.74 22.59
CA ASN A 202 -1.52 12.98 24.02
C ASN A 202 -2.02 11.79 24.85
N LEU A 203 -3.13 11.17 24.42
CA LEU A 203 -3.70 10.00 25.10
C LEU A 203 -2.82 8.74 24.92
N TYR A 204 -2.19 8.59 23.76
CA TYR A 204 -1.27 7.48 23.51
C TYR A 204 0.01 7.56 24.34
N THR A 205 0.52 8.77 24.58
CA THR A 205 1.80 8.99 25.28
C THR A 205 1.68 8.83 26.81
N SER A 206 0.47 8.91 27.39
CA SER A 206 0.24 8.74 28.84
C SER A 206 -1.20 8.30 29.10
N LEU A 207 -1.40 7.00 29.37
CA LEU A 207 -2.70 6.37 29.69
C LEU A 207 -3.28 6.75 31.07
N SER A 208 -2.82 7.83 31.71
CA SER A 208 -3.37 8.33 32.98
C SER A 208 -4.55 9.27 32.72
N GLU A 209 -5.59 9.18 33.55
CA GLU A 209 -6.88 9.89 33.42
C GLU A 209 -6.78 11.36 32.93
N SER A 210 -7.58 11.67 31.90
CA SER A 210 -7.98 13.03 31.47
C SER A 210 -6.91 13.95 30.86
N ARG A 211 -6.32 13.58 29.70
CA ARG A 211 -5.41 14.48 28.97
C ARG A 211 -5.60 14.58 27.45
N ALA A 212 -6.77 14.25 26.89
CA ALA A 212 -7.07 14.75 25.53
C ALA A 212 -7.12 16.30 25.50
N GLN A 213 -7.09 16.96 26.67
CA GLN A 213 -7.16 18.41 26.82
C GLN A 213 -8.40 18.98 26.12
N SER A 214 -9.47 18.19 26.01
CA SER A 214 -10.74 18.67 25.47
C SER A 214 -11.43 19.64 26.44
N GLY A 215 -11.09 19.55 27.74
CA GLY A 215 -11.78 20.26 28.80
C GLY A 215 -13.10 19.61 29.21
N ASP A 216 -13.41 18.43 28.66
CA ASP A 216 -14.67 17.72 28.84
C ASP A 216 -14.43 16.22 29.07
N SER A 217 -14.83 15.74 30.25
CA SER A 217 -14.62 14.35 30.66
C SER A 217 -15.32 13.35 29.75
N LEU A 218 -16.48 13.68 29.15
CA LEU A 218 -17.18 12.77 28.25
C LEU A 218 -16.46 12.70 26.91
N VAL A 219 -15.95 13.82 26.41
CA VAL A 219 -15.18 13.82 25.16
C VAL A 219 -13.86 13.06 25.35
N ASP A 220 -13.19 13.23 26.49
CA ASP A 220 -11.99 12.47 26.81
C ASP A 220 -12.29 10.96 26.94
N LEU A 221 -13.41 10.59 27.58
CA LEU A 221 -13.87 9.20 27.66
C LEU A 221 -14.13 8.60 26.28
N PHE A 222 -14.72 9.36 25.35
CA PHE A 222 -14.89 8.91 23.96
C PHE A 222 -13.58 8.52 23.30
N TYR A 223 -12.52 9.33 23.46
CA TYR A 223 -11.22 8.95 22.89
C TYR A 223 -10.57 7.79 23.63
N LEU A 224 -10.78 7.67 24.95
CA LEU A 224 -10.34 6.49 25.71
C LEU A 224 -11.03 5.23 25.19
N HIS A 225 -12.35 5.24 24.98
CA HIS A 225 -13.07 4.14 24.35
C HIS A 225 -12.61 3.88 22.92
N LEU A 226 -12.35 4.93 22.13
CA LEU A 226 -11.80 4.80 20.78
C LEU A 226 -10.43 4.11 20.78
N ILE A 227 -9.56 4.46 21.73
CA ILE A 227 -8.22 3.87 21.89
C ILE A 227 -8.33 2.46 22.47
N ALA A 228 -9.08 2.26 23.55
CA ALA A 228 -9.31 0.96 24.21
C ALA A 228 -9.86 -0.07 23.22
N ARG A 229 -10.81 0.36 22.38
CA ARG A 229 -11.23 -0.40 21.22
C ARG A 229 -9.98 -0.61 20.34
N ASN A 230 -9.38 0.44 19.79
CA ASN A 230 -8.29 0.36 18.81
C ASN A 230 -6.86 0.08 19.34
N GLU A 231 -6.69 -0.59 20.50
CA GLU A 231 -5.44 -0.59 21.29
C GLU A 231 -4.17 -1.01 20.54
N THR A 232 -4.28 -1.88 19.54
CA THR A 232 -3.14 -2.35 18.73
C THR A 232 -3.06 -1.68 17.35
N TYR A 233 -3.94 -0.73 17.03
CA TYR A 233 -4.00 -0.02 15.74
C TYR A 233 -3.24 1.32 15.79
N LEU A 234 -3.31 2.05 16.91
CA LEU A 234 -2.85 3.44 16.99
C LEU A 234 -1.35 3.62 17.33
N GLU A 235 -0.55 2.55 17.32
CA GLU A 235 0.86 2.62 17.75
C GLU A 235 1.78 3.44 16.83
N THR A 236 1.34 3.70 15.60
CA THR A 236 2.13 4.44 14.61
C THR A 236 1.53 5.82 14.33
N GLU A 237 2.39 6.83 14.13
CA GLU A 237 2.00 8.20 13.74
C GLU A 237 1.06 8.20 12.53
N LYS A 238 1.27 7.27 11.58
CA LYS A 238 0.40 7.06 10.42
C LYS A 238 -1.04 6.75 10.82
N VAL A 239 -1.25 5.84 11.76
CA VAL A 239 -2.59 5.39 12.11
C VAL A 239 -3.34 6.47 12.91
N LEU A 240 -2.66 7.13 13.86
CA LEU A 240 -3.21 8.27 14.61
C LEU A 240 -3.71 9.38 13.66
N ARG A 241 -2.88 9.76 12.69
CA ARG A 241 -3.22 10.79 11.71
C ARG A 241 -4.33 10.35 10.75
N ASN A 242 -4.40 9.07 10.40
CA ASN A 242 -5.51 8.58 9.58
C ASN A 242 -6.84 8.58 10.36
N GLU A 243 -6.82 8.25 11.65
CA GLU A 243 -8.01 8.27 12.50
C GLU A 243 -8.49 9.71 12.75
N ALA A 244 -7.57 10.64 13.05
CA ALA A 244 -7.88 12.07 13.12
C ALA A 244 -8.53 12.59 11.83
N ARG A 245 -8.04 12.16 10.67
CA ARG A 245 -8.65 12.52 9.38
C ARG A 245 -10.08 11.98 9.27
N ARG A 246 -10.33 10.73 9.67
CA ARG A 246 -11.68 10.13 9.65
C ARG A 246 -12.65 10.87 10.55
N LEU A 247 -12.23 11.26 11.76
CA LEU A 247 -13.06 12.06 12.68
C LEU A 247 -13.51 13.37 12.02
N VAL A 248 -12.58 14.10 11.40
CA VAL A 248 -12.89 15.36 10.71
C VAL A 248 -13.78 15.16 9.49
N ASP A 249 -13.45 14.20 8.62
CA ASP A 249 -14.18 13.95 7.37
C ASP A 249 -15.63 13.50 7.64
N LYS A 250 -15.86 12.74 8.72
CA LYS A 250 -17.20 12.33 9.18
C LYS A 250 -17.90 13.37 10.05
N ARG A 251 -17.28 14.53 10.25
CA ARG A 251 -17.81 15.62 11.08
C ARG A 251 -18.19 15.10 12.47
N MET A 252 -17.30 14.32 13.07
CA MET A 252 -17.38 14.00 14.49
C MET A 252 -17.05 15.27 15.27
N ASN A 253 -17.96 15.65 16.17
CA ASN A 253 -17.83 16.83 17.00
C ASN A 253 -18.09 16.44 18.45
N GLU A 254 -17.74 17.33 19.37
CA GLU A 254 -17.86 17.10 20.81
C GLU A 254 -19.30 16.79 21.23
N THR A 255 -20.30 17.42 20.59
CA THR A 255 -21.72 17.10 20.85
C THR A 255 -22.06 15.65 20.53
N LYS A 256 -21.63 15.13 19.37
CA LYS A 256 -21.83 13.72 19.00
C LYS A 256 -21.11 12.79 19.97
N MET A 257 -19.87 13.11 20.33
CA MET A 257 -19.08 12.33 21.29
C MET A 257 -19.79 12.24 22.64
N ARG A 258 -20.27 13.36 23.19
CA ARG A 258 -21.08 13.40 24.42
C ARG A 258 -22.33 12.56 24.33
N ILE A 259 -23.08 12.66 23.22
CA ILE A 259 -24.31 11.88 23.03
C ILE A 259 -24.01 10.38 23.11
N ILE A 260 -22.94 9.92 22.44
CA ILE A 260 -22.54 8.50 22.41
C ILE A 260 -22.18 8.03 23.81
N GLU A 261 -21.34 8.78 24.53
CA GLU A 261 -20.90 8.41 25.87
C GLU A 261 -22.05 8.42 26.88
N LEU A 262 -22.98 9.36 26.79
CA LEU A 262 -24.16 9.36 27.66
C LEU A 262 -25.11 8.20 27.37
N LEU A 263 -25.25 7.78 26.11
CA LEU A 263 -26.00 6.57 25.76
C LEU A 263 -25.34 5.32 26.32
N ASP A 264 -24.01 5.23 26.24
CA ASP A 264 -23.24 4.09 26.78
C ASP A 264 -23.38 3.98 28.31
N ASN A 265 -23.46 5.12 28.99
CA ASN A 265 -23.80 5.21 30.42
C ASN A 265 -25.29 4.92 30.74
N GLY A 266 -26.10 4.54 29.75
CA GLY A 266 -27.48 4.07 29.94
C GLY A 266 -28.56 5.15 29.93
N LEU A 267 -28.24 6.41 29.62
CA LEU A 267 -29.25 7.46 29.51
C LEU A 267 -30.08 7.29 28.24
N ASN A 268 -31.36 7.66 28.29
CA ASN A 268 -32.21 7.69 27.09
C ASN A 268 -32.09 9.03 26.33
N GLN A 269 -32.55 9.06 25.07
CA GLN A 269 -32.46 10.27 24.22
C GLN A 269 -33.12 11.53 24.82
N ASN A 270 -34.15 11.38 25.66
CA ASN A 270 -34.83 12.53 26.29
C ASN A 270 -33.98 13.10 27.43
N GLU A 271 -33.33 12.25 28.22
CA GLU A 271 -32.39 12.66 29.27
C GLU A 271 -31.16 13.33 28.69
N ILE A 272 -30.62 12.77 27.60
CA ILE A 272 -29.48 13.34 26.87
C ILE A 272 -29.81 14.71 26.28
N ALA A 273 -31.01 14.85 25.69
CA ALA A 273 -31.50 16.13 25.18
C ALA A 273 -31.52 17.19 26.29
N LYS A 274 -31.98 16.83 27.50
CA LYS A 274 -31.99 17.71 28.67
C LYS A 274 -30.59 18.03 29.18
N SER A 275 -29.68 17.04 29.27
CA SER A 275 -28.34 17.24 29.83
C SER A 275 -27.43 18.09 28.92
N ILE A 276 -27.57 17.94 27.60
CA ILE A 276 -26.79 18.70 26.61
C ILE A 276 -27.46 20.05 26.27
N GLY A 277 -28.75 20.21 26.55
CA GLY A 277 -29.51 21.42 26.23
C GLY A 277 -29.91 21.52 24.76
N ILE A 278 -30.22 20.39 24.11
CA ILE A 278 -30.67 20.31 22.71
C ILE A 278 -32.01 19.57 22.61
N SER A 279 -32.69 19.64 21.47
CA SER A 279 -33.94 18.88 21.29
C SER A 279 -33.67 17.39 21.11
N ARG A 280 -34.62 16.53 21.53
CA ARG A 280 -34.58 15.08 21.25
C ARG A 280 -34.41 14.78 19.76
N GLN A 281 -35.06 15.58 18.90
CA GLN A 281 -34.91 15.46 17.45
C GLN A 281 -33.49 15.76 16.97
N ALA A 282 -32.80 16.74 17.59
CA ALA A 282 -31.40 17.02 17.32
C ALA A 282 -30.49 15.88 17.78
N VAL A 283 -30.78 15.25 18.92
CA VAL A 283 -30.08 14.03 19.38
C VAL A 283 -30.24 12.91 18.34
N ASN A 284 -31.46 12.63 17.89
CA ASN A 284 -31.69 11.57 16.90
C ASN A 284 -30.94 11.84 15.59
N LYS A 285 -31.04 13.07 15.06
CA LYS A 285 -30.33 13.47 13.84
C LYS A 285 -28.81 13.40 13.99
N ALA A 286 -28.29 13.70 15.18
CA ALA A 286 -26.87 13.56 15.46
C ALA A 286 -26.45 12.09 15.40
N LEU A 287 -27.22 11.19 16.03
CA LEU A 287 -27.00 9.74 16.02
C LEU A 287 -27.05 9.13 14.62
N ASP A 288 -28.01 9.54 13.79
CA ASP A 288 -28.13 9.09 12.39
C ASP A 288 -26.89 9.48 11.55
N ALA A 289 -26.24 10.58 11.92
CA ALA A 289 -25.04 11.09 11.27
C ALA A 289 -23.73 10.56 11.88
N VAL A 290 -23.79 9.70 12.90
CA VAL A 290 -22.61 9.05 13.50
C VAL A 290 -22.42 7.69 12.82
N PRO A 291 -21.25 7.45 12.20
CA PRO A 291 -20.91 6.13 11.68
C PRO A 291 -20.95 5.04 12.74
N ILE A 292 -21.40 3.84 12.36
CA ILE A 292 -21.56 2.69 13.27
C ILE A 292 -20.30 2.35 14.08
N TYR A 293 -19.12 2.50 13.50
CA TYR A 293 -17.85 2.19 14.16
C TYR A 293 -17.46 3.18 15.28
N TYR A 294 -18.18 4.31 15.41
CA TYR A 294 -18.08 5.23 16.55
C TYR A 294 -19.28 5.09 17.52
N ARG A 295 -20.21 4.18 17.27
CA ARG A 295 -21.37 3.93 18.14
C ARG A 295 -21.01 2.88 19.20
N PHE A 296 -20.26 3.30 20.21
CA PHE A 296 -19.87 2.43 21.32
C PHE A 296 -21.08 1.95 22.14
N ASP A 297 -22.11 2.79 22.21
CA ASP A 297 -23.41 2.52 22.83
C ASP A 297 -24.17 1.33 22.22
N GLN A 298 -23.85 0.97 20.98
CA GLN A 298 -24.42 -0.20 20.33
C GLN A 298 -23.50 -1.40 20.60
N LYS A 299 -24.00 -2.36 21.40
CA LYS A 299 -23.41 -3.71 21.42
C LYS A 299 -23.28 -4.20 19.97
N PRO A 300 -22.20 -4.91 19.58
CA PRO A 300 -22.04 -5.42 18.24
C PRO A 300 -23.23 -6.32 17.90
N SER A 301 -24.24 -5.74 17.28
CA SER A 301 -25.42 -6.45 16.83
C SER A 301 -25.07 -7.06 15.48
N THR A 302 -25.42 -8.31 15.27
CA THR A 302 -25.26 -9.08 14.03
C THR A 302 -25.99 -8.47 12.82
N LYS A 303 -26.54 -7.26 12.93
CA LYS A 303 -27.44 -6.62 11.97
C LYS A 303 -27.12 -5.14 11.74
N SER A 304 -25.96 -4.85 11.15
CA SER A 304 -25.78 -3.60 10.39
C SER A 304 -24.60 -3.74 9.44
N VAL A 305 -24.76 -4.64 8.46
CA VAL A 305 -23.89 -4.70 7.29
C VAL A 305 -24.47 -3.70 6.28
N PRO A 306 -23.71 -2.69 5.81
CA PRO A 306 -24.25 -1.72 4.86
C PRO A 306 -24.73 -2.43 3.58
N ASP A 307 -25.86 -2.03 2.97
CA ASP A 307 -26.36 -2.64 1.73
C ASP A 307 -25.37 -2.46 0.55
N SER A 308 -24.39 -3.34 0.47
CA SER A 308 -23.40 -3.41 -0.59
C SER A 308 -23.33 -4.87 -1.04
N PRO A 309 -23.53 -5.16 -2.34
CA PRO A 309 -23.47 -6.52 -2.88
C PRO A 309 -22.20 -7.29 -2.47
N ILE A 310 -21.10 -6.58 -2.25
CA ILE A 310 -19.82 -7.16 -1.83
C ILE A 310 -19.88 -7.77 -0.42
N PHE A 311 -20.72 -7.29 0.49
CA PHE A 311 -20.75 -7.81 1.86
C PHE A 311 -21.54 -9.10 1.97
N GLU A 312 -22.63 -9.23 1.22
CA GLU A 312 -23.33 -10.51 1.13
C GLU A 312 -22.46 -11.55 0.41
N GLN A 313 -21.67 -11.14 -0.58
CA GLN A 313 -20.67 -12.01 -1.20
C GLN A 313 -19.58 -12.46 -0.22
N ILE A 314 -19.07 -11.56 0.64
CA ILE A 314 -18.08 -11.92 1.67
C ILE A 314 -18.70 -12.88 2.70
N LYS A 315 -19.92 -12.61 3.19
CA LYS A 315 -20.63 -13.53 4.10
C LYS A 315 -20.82 -14.91 3.50
N THR A 316 -21.22 -14.96 2.23
CA THR A 316 -21.41 -16.23 1.52
C THR A 316 -20.08 -16.97 1.36
N ALA A 317 -19.00 -16.25 1.03
CA ALA A 317 -17.67 -16.83 0.86
C ALA A 317 -17.04 -17.34 2.16
N LEU A 318 -17.39 -16.76 3.32
CA LEU A 318 -16.94 -17.28 4.62
C LEU A 318 -17.47 -18.68 4.90
N GLY A 319 -18.67 -18.99 4.43
CA GLY A 319 -19.33 -20.27 4.68
C GLY A 319 -19.79 -20.47 6.12
N ASP A 320 -20.62 -21.49 6.33
CA ASP A 320 -21.32 -21.70 7.59
C ASP A 320 -20.38 -22.00 8.77
N VAL A 321 -19.28 -22.70 8.52
CA VAL A 321 -18.29 -23.08 9.55
C VAL A 321 -17.61 -21.84 10.15
N VAL A 322 -17.07 -20.95 9.30
CA VAL A 322 -16.39 -19.73 9.75
C VAL A 322 -17.39 -18.75 10.35
N VAL A 323 -18.59 -18.61 9.76
CA VAL A 323 -19.65 -17.74 10.31
C VAL A 323 -20.09 -18.23 11.70
N SER A 324 -20.24 -19.55 11.89
CA SER A 324 -20.58 -20.12 13.20
C SER A 324 -19.48 -19.85 14.23
N ALA A 325 -18.21 -20.05 13.85
CA ALA A 325 -17.07 -19.76 14.71
C ALA A 325 -16.95 -18.25 15.06
N LEU A 326 -17.32 -17.37 14.13
CA LEU A 326 -17.36 -15.91 14.36
C LEU A 326 -18.47 -15.47 15.32
N ASN A 327 -19.54 -16.26 15.47
CA ASN A 327 -20.64 -15.96 16.38
C ASN A 327 -20.47 -16.59 17.77
N ASP A 328 -19.48 -17.48 17.95
CA ASP A 328 -19.18 -18.08 19.27
C ASP A 328 -18.28 -17.14 20.09
N PRO A 329 -18.77 -16.60 21.22
CA PRO A 329 -18.00 -15.69 22.08
C PRO A 329 -16.78 -16.34 22.74
N ALA A 330 -16.69 -17.68 22.77
CA ALA A 330 -15.53 -18.40 23.31
C ALA A 330 -14.36 -18.47 22.32
N ILE A 331 -14.62 -18.26 21.02
CA ILE A 331 -13.63 -18.34 19.94
C ILE A 331 -13.07 -16.94 19.69
N TYR A 332 -11.74 -16.81 19.70
CA TYR A 332 -11.07 -15.53 19.45
C TYR A 332 -10.13 -15.54 18.25
N GLY A 333 -9.82 -16.72 17.71
CA GLY A 333 -9.00 -16.87 16.52
C GLY A 333 -9.58 -17.94 15.62
N ILE A 334 -9.51 -17.72 14.32
CA ILE A 334 -9.86 -18.67 13.27
C ILE A 334 -8.69 -18.65 12.28
N ALA A 335 -8.23 -19.80 11.83
CA ALA A 335 -7.16 -19.92 10.84
C ALA A 335 -7.56 -20.96 9.80
N LEU A 336 -7.35 -20.65 8.53
CA LEU A 336 -7.35 -21.62 7.44
C LEU A 336 -5.90 -21.88 7.05
N ASN A 337 -5.48 -23.13 7.12
CA ASN A 337 -4.16 -23.58 6.70
C ASN A 337 -4.15 -23.98 5.22
N ASP A 338 -2.96 -24.21 4.66
CA ASP A 338 -2.77 -24.54 3.25
C ASP A 338 -3.20 -25.97 2.89
N ASP A 339 -3.47 -26.81 3.89
CA ASP A 339 -4.11 -28.13 3.77
C ASP A 339 -5.64 -28.04 3.61
N GLY A 340 -6.23 -26.85 3.74
CA GLY A 340 -7.67 -26.63 3.65
C GLY A 340 -8.41 -26.77 4.99
N LEU A 341 -7.71 -27.08 6.09
CA LEU A 341 -8.33 -27.26 7.41
C LEU A 341 -8.51 -25.92 8.12
N ILE A 342 -9.69 -25.75 8.74
CA ILE A 342 -10.05 -24.61 9.57
C ILE A 342 -9.81 -24.95 11.04
N TRP A 343 -8.98 -24.14 11.68
CA TRP A 343 -8.66 -24.22 13.10
C TRP A 343 -9.26 -23.03 13.85
N VAL A 344 -9.78 -23.26 15.04
CA VAL A 344 -10.24 -22.20 15.94
C VAL A 344 -9.42 -22.18 17.22
N LYS A 345 -9.32 -21.00 17.83
CA LYS A 345 -8.61 -20.79 19.09
C LYS A 345 -9.56 -20.24 20.15
N LYS A 346 -9.63 -20.91 21.30
CA LYS A 346 -10.48 -20.55 22.45
C LYS A 346 -9.67 -20.01 23.63
N ALA A 347 -10.35 -19.27 24.52
CA ALA A 347 -9.76 -18.70 25.74
C ALA A 347 -8.91 -19.75 26.48
N LYS A 348 -7.70 -19.38 26.92
CA LYS A 348 -6.62 -20.23 27.47
C LYS A 348 -5.71 -20.92 26.45
N GLY A 349 -5.88 -20.66 25.16
CA GLY A 349 -4.91 -21.05 24.13
C GLY A 349 -5.18 -22.40 23.47
N GLU A 350 -6.29 -23.05 23.81
CA GLU A 350 -6.73 -24.29 23.19
C GLU A 350 -7.06 -24.08 21.71
N THR A 351 -6.62 -25.01 20.86
CA THR A 351 -6.84 -24.98 19.41
C THR A 351 -7.51 -26.27 18.96
N PHE A 352 -8.54 -26.15 18.14
CA PHE A 352 -9.30 -27.31 17.62
C PHE A 352 -9.60 -27.12 16.14
N GLU A 353 -9.58 -28.22 15.39
CA GLU A 353 -10.11 -28.27 14.02
C GLU A 353 -11.64 -28.22 14.06
N VAL A 354 -12.25 -27.46 13.15
CA VAL A 354 -13.72 -27.26 13.10
C VAL A 354 -14.34 -27.53 11.73
N GLY A 355 -13.52 -27.82 10.71
CA GLY A 355 -13.99 -28.12 9.37
C GLY A 355 -12.97 -27.78 8.30
N GLU A 356 -13.43 -27.74 7.05
CA GLU A 356 -12.58 -27.55 5.87
C GLU A 356 -13.12 -26.42 4.99
N MET A 357 -12.25 -25.81 4.17
CA MET A 357 -12.62 -24.86 3.13
C MET A 357 -11.91 -25.19 1.82
N LEU A 358 -12.66 -25.20 0.72
CA LEU A 358 -12.09 -25.42 -0.62
C LEU A 358 -11.16 -24.25 -1.02
N PRO A 359 -10.03 -24.51 -1.70
CA PRO A 359 -9.10 -23.46 -2.13
C PRO A 359 -9.75 -22.36 -2.97
N GLU A 360 -10.70 -22.70 -3.86
CA GLU A 360 -11.40 -21.73 -4.71
C GLU A 360 -12.32 -20.81 -3.90
N GLN A 361 -12.88 -21.32 -2.81
CA GLN A 361 -13.68 -20.52 -1.88
C GLN A 361 -12.79 -19.56 -1.09
N ALA A 362 -11.65 -20.04 -0.61
CA ALA A 362 -10.68 -19.24 0.13
C ALA A 362 -10.06 -18.12 -0.73
N ASP A 363 -9.65 -18.41 -1.98
CA ASP A 363 -9.16 -17.40 -2.94
C ASP A 363 -10.22 -16.31 -3.16
N ARG A 364 -11.47 -16.72 -3.42
CA ARG A 364 -12.59 -15.78 -3.62
C ARG A 364 -12.80 -14.90 -2.40
N LEU A 365 -12.81 -15.46 -1.19
CA LEU A 365 -12.97 -14.71 0.05
C LEU A 365 -11.88 -13.65 0.20
N ILE A 366 -10.62 -14.05 0.04
CA ILE A 366 -9.45 -13.18 0.19
C ILE A 366 -9.50 -12.03 -0.85
N ARG A 367 -9.87 -12.30 -2.10
CA ARG A 367 -10.01 -11.27 -3.14
C ARG A 367 -11.17 -10.32 -2.89
N LEU A 368 -12.32 -10.80 -2.39
CA LEU A 368 -13.45 -9.96 -2.02
C LEU A 368 -13.09 -9.01 -0.87
N ILE A 369 -12.35 -9.51 0.12
CA ILE A 369 -11.83 -8.70 1.23
C ILE A 369 -10.80 -7.68 0.71
N GLY A 370 -9.91 -8.08 -0.21
CA GLY A 370 -9.00 -7.17 -0.91
C GLY A 370 -9.76 -6.03 -1.62
N GLN A 371 -10.78 -6.38 -2.40
CA GLN A 371 -11.63 -5.40 -3.08
C GLN A 371 -12.33 -4.45 -2.10
N TYR A 372 -12.84 -4.96 -0.98
CA TYR A 372 -13.43 -4.15 0.08
C TYR A 372 -12.42 -3.16 0.68
N LEU A 373 -11.22 -3.63 0.98
CA LEU A 373 -10.14 -2.83 1.55
C LEU A 373 -9.40 -1.97 0.51
N LYS A 374 -9.79 -2.07 -0.77
CA LYS A 374 -9.17 -1.41 -1.92
C LYS A 374 -7.70 -1.79 -2.10
N ILE A 375 -7.39 -3.06 -1.82
CA ILE A 375 -6.12 -3.71 -2.06
C ILE A 375 -6.28 -4.58 -3.30
N ASP A 376 -5.52 -4.29 -4.34
CA ASP A 376 -5.57 -5.02 -5.61
C ASP A 376 -4.73 -6.30 -5.52
N MET A 377 -5.40 -7.45 -5.50
CA MET A 377 -4.77 -8.75 -5.26
C MET A 377 -4.24 -9.36 -6.54
N SER A 378 -2.94 -9.64 -6.60
CA SER A 378 -2.26 -10.21 -7.77
C SER A 378 -1.12 -11.14 -7.35
N GLU A 379 -0.50 -11.84 -8.30
CA GLU A 379 0.70 -12.66 -8.05
C GLU A 379 1.87 -11.85 -7.45
N LYS A 380 1.89 -10.52 -7.64
CA LYS A 380 2.89 -9.60 -7.08
C LYS A 380 2.46 -8.94 -5.77
N ASN A 381 1.16 -8.98 -5.46
CA ASN A 381 0.56 -8.42 -4.26
C ASN A 381 -0.49 -9.40 -3.73
N TYR A 382 0.01 -10.45 -3.07
CA TYR A 382 -0.76 -11.62 -2.68
C TYR A 382 -1.24 -11.57 -1.23
N GLU A 383 -0.94 -10.50 -0.49
CA GLU A 383 -1.31 -10.32 0.92
C GLU A 383 -2.42 -9.27 1.06
N VAL A 384 -3.38 -9.56 1.94
CA VAL A 384 -4.41 -8.61 2.37
C VAL A 384 -4.51 -8.61 3.89
N THR A 385 -4.44 -7.43 4.49
CA THR A 385 -4.63 -7.24 5.94
C THR A 385 -5.60 -6.11 6.21
N GLY A 386 -6.57 -6.32 7.10
CA GLY A 386 -7.52 -5.29 7.50
C GLY A 386 -8.61 -5.80 8.44
N ASN A 387 -9.71 -5.06 8.56
CA ASN A 387 -10.86 -5.48 9.35
C ASN A 387 -11.96 -6.01 8.42
N LEU A 388 -12.73 -6.98 8.90
CA LEU A 388 -13.92 -7.46 8.20
C LEU A 388 -15.01 -6.37 8.14
N PRO A 389 -15.90 -6.41 7.13
CA PRO A 389 -16.88 -5.35 6.93
C PRO A 389 -18.08 -5.39 7.89
N PHE A 390 -18.27 -6.49 8.63
CA PHE A 390 -19.47 -6.73 9.45
C PHE A 390 -19.18 -6.89 10.94
N ASN A 391 -17.92 -7.04 11.33
CA ASN A 391 -17.47 -7.05 12.71
C ASN A 391 -16.06 -6.45 12.80
N ASP A 392 -15.62 -6.11 14.00
CA ASP A 392 -14.27 -5.57 14.22
C ASP A 392 -13.17 -6.67 14.18
N ALA A 393 -13.47 -7.86 13.66
CA ALA A 393 -12.49 -8.92 13.56
C ALA A 393 -11.43 -8.56 12.52
N ARG A 394 -10.17 -8.80 12.87
CA ARG A 394 -9.03 -8.61 11.97
C ARG A 394 -8.93 -9.78 11.03
N PHE A 395 -8.61 -9.50 9.79
CA PHE A 395 -8.37 -10.48 8.74
C PHE A 395 -6.96 -10.29 8.18
N ALA A 396 -6.21 -11.37 8.07
CA ALA A 396 -4.98 -11.44 7.29
C ALA A 396 -5.07 -12.65 6.36
N GLY A 397 -4.97 -12.43 5.04
CA GLY A 397 -5.09 -13.48 4.04
C GLY A 397 -3.95 -13.42 3.02
N TYR A 398 -3.57 -14.59 2.53
CA TYR A 398 -2.45 -14.77 1.61
C TYR A 398 -2.87 -15.69 0.46
N LEU A 399 -2.57 -15.26 -0.77
CA LEU A 399 -2.75 -16.05 -1.99
C LEU A 399 -1.41 -16.67 -2.43
N PRO A 400 -1.43 -17.66 -3.33
CA PRO A 400 -0.22 -18.06 -4.05
C PRO A 400 0.46 -16.85 -4.72
N PRO A 401 1.82 -16.77 -4.72
CA PRO A 401 2.78 -17.82 -4.38
C PRO A 401 3.24 -17.89 -2.91
N PHE A 402 2.61 -17.17 -1.97
CA PHE A 402 3.04 -17.19 -0.56
C PHE A 402 2.97 -18.59 0.07
N SER A 403 1.94 -19.33 -0.32
CA SER A 403 1.67 -20.71 0.08
C SER A 403 1.09 -21.46 -1.12
N TYR A 404 1.05 -22.79 -1.05
CA TYR A 404 0.53 -23.62 -2.15
C TYR A 404 -0.97 -23.37 -2.42
N ASN A 405 -1.76 -23.27 -1.34
CA ASN A 405 -3.19 -22.92 -1.37
C ASN A 405 -3.44 -21.63 -0.58
N PRO A 406 -4.55 -20.93 -0.81
CA PRO A 406 -4.86 -19.71 -0.06
C PRO A 406 -5.03 -19.98 1.44
N ILE A 407 -4.45 -19.13 2.26
CA ILE A 407 -4.53 -19.21 3.73
C ILE A 407 -5.04 -17.91 4.31
N PHE A 408 -5.69 -17.97 5.47
CA PHE A 408 -6.06 -16.77 6.19
C PHE A 408 -6.12 -16.97 7.70
N THR A 409 -6.08 -15.86 8.42
CA THR A 409 -6.38 -15.81 9.85
C THR A 409 -7.39 -14.71 10.13
N ILE A 410 -8.32 -15.01 11.04
CA ILE A 410 -9.29 -14.06 11.58
C ILE A 410 -9.10 -13.98 13.08
N GLN A 411 -8.93 -12.77 13.61
CA GLN A 411 -8.78 -12.56 15.04
C GLN A 411 -9.92 -11.67 15.55
N GLN A 412 -10.72 -12.23 16.46
CA GLN A 412 -11.77 -11.48 17.13
C GLN A 412 -11.18 -10.65 18.26
N ARG A 413 -11.83 -9.51 18.53
CA ARG A 413 -11.45 -8.63 19.64
C ARG A 413 -11.89 -9.24 20.97
N ARG A 414 -11.06 -9.13 22.00
CA ARG A 414 -11.54 -9.32 23.38
C ARG A 414 -12.38 -8.09 23.75
N ILE A 415 -13.57 -8.34 24.29
CA ILE A 415 -14.35 -7.35 25.04
C ILE A 415 -13.86 -7.40 26.48
#